data_AF-A0A258IQN6-F1
#
_entry.id   AF-A0A258IQN6-F1
#
_cell.length_a   1.000
_cell.length_b   1.000
_cell.length_c   1.000
_cell.angle_alpha   90.00
_cell.angle_beta   90.00
_cell.angle_gamma   90.00
#
_symmetry.space_group_name_H-M   'P 1'
#
loop_
_entity.id
_entity.type
_entity.pdbx_description
1 polymer ?
#
loop_
_entity_poly.entity_id
_entity_poly.type
_entity_poly.pdbx_seq_one_letter_code
_entity_poly.pdbx_strand_id
1 'polypeptide(L)' 'MAFAEREQVRVLFLDKRNQLIADEVVQQGTVDHAPVYPREVVKRALELSATAIILFHNHPTHPF' A
#
# COMPACT_ATOMS: atom_id res chain seq x y z
N MET A 1 -7.13 -0.05 6.35
CA MET A 1 -8.40 -0.58 5.79
C MET A 1 -9.35 0.58 5.53
N ALA A 2 -10.42 0.41 4.73
CA ALA A 2 -11.25 1.49 4.20
C ALA A 2 -11.82 2.50 5.24
N PHE A 3 -11.96 2.08 6.50
CA PHE A 3 -12.43 2.91 7.62
C PHE A 3 -11.31 3.51 8.48
N ALA A 4 -10.06 3.50 8.02
CA ALA A 4 -8.97 4.14 8.74
C ALA A 4 -9.23 5.65 8.82
N GLU A 5 -9.06 6.23 10.01
CA GLU A 5 -9.26 7.66 10.28
C GLU A 5 -8.30 8.56 9.48
N ARG A 6 -7.20 8.00 8.99
CA ARG A 6 -6.17 8.71 8.21
C ARG A 6 -6.02 8.07 6.84
N GLU A 7 -5.65 8.90 5.86
CA GLU A 7 -5.21 8.41 4.56
C GLU A 7 -4.00 7.49 4.74
N GLN A 8 -4.03 6.36 4.05
CA GLN A 8 -2.93 5.41 3.97
C GLN A 8 -2.75 5.03 2.52
N VAL A 9 -1.49 5.00 2.06
CA VAL A 9 -1.13 4.28 0.85
C VAL A 9 -0.60 2.91 1.27
N ARG A 10 -1.12 1.87 0.64
CA ARG A 10 -0.82 0.48 0.98
C ARG A 10 -0.46 -0.31 -0.28
N VAL A 11 0.32 -1.36 -0.07
CA VAL A 11 0.71 -2.31 -1.12
C VAL A 11 0.43 -3.72 -0.63
N LEU A 12 -0.33 -4.48 -1.44
CA LEU A 12 -0.42 -5.92 -1.32
C LEU A 12 0.66 -6.55 -2.19
N PHE A 13 1.41 -7.48 -1.63
CA PHE A 13 2.37 -8.31 -2.36
C PHE A 13 1.76 -9.69 -2.56
N LEU A 14 1.78 -10.21 -3.79
CA LEU A 14 1.14 -11.47 -4.14
C LEU A 14 2.11 -12.46 -4.77
N ASP A 15 1.85 -13.75 -4.55
CA ASP A 15 2.57 -14.85 -5.20
C ASP A 15 2.02 -15.14 -6.62
N LYS A 16 2.62 -16.14 -7.29
CA LYS A 16 2.25 -16.53 -8.66
C LYS A 16 0.84 -17.10 -8.81
N ARG A 17 0.18 -17.41 -7.70
CA ARG A 17 -1.21 -17.89 -7.62
C ARG A 17 -2.16 -16.76 -7.19
N ASN A 18 -1.68 -15.51 -7.17
CA ASN A 18 -2.38 -14.34 -6.66
C ASN A 18 -2.79 -14.47 -5.18
N GLN A 19 -2.01 -15.23 -4.38
CA GLN A 19 -2.22 -15.33 -2.95
C GLN A 19 -1.45 -14.20 -2.24
N LEU A 20 -2.07 -13.61 -1.22
CA LEU A 20 -1.47 -12.54 -0.44
C LEU A 20 -0.26 -13.05 0.34
N ILE A 21 0.91 -12.46 0.10
CA ILE A 21 2.14 -12.67 0.87
C ILE A 21 2.18 -11.67 2.04
N ALA A 22 1.96 -10.39 1.75
CA ALA A 22 2.02 -9.31 2.73
C ALA A 22 1.11 -8.14 2.35
N ASP A 23 0.62 -7.44 3.36
CA ASP A 23 -0.19 -6.22 3.25
C ASP A 23 0.46 -5.11 4.08
N GLU A 24 1.14 -4.18 3.40
CA GLU A 24 1.99 -3.18 4.04
C GLU A 24 1.46 -1.76 3.82
N VAL A 25 1.51 -0.95 4.89
CA VAL A 25 1.30 0.49 4.80
C VAL A 25 2.62 1.13 4.39
N VAL A 26 2.71 1.59 3.15
CA VAL A 26 3.92 2.26 2.64
C VAL A 26 3.92 3.76 2.97
N GLN A 27 2.75 4.30 3.32
CA GLN A 27 2.61 5.66 3.81
C GLN A 27 1.37 5.78 4.71
N GLN A 28 1.48 6.52 5.83
CA GLN A 28 0.34 7.01 6.62
C GLN A 28 0.34 8.55 6.71
N GLY A 29 -0.78 9.19 6.36
CA GLY A 29 -0.84 10.55 5.82
C GLY A 29 -0.17 11.71 6.58
N THR A 30 0.23 12.72 5.79
CA THR A 30 0.47 14.13 6.13
C THR A 30 -0.31 15.03 5.14
N VAL A 31 -0.34 16.36 5.36
CA VAL A 31 -1.29 17.30 4.72
C VAL A 31 -1.12 17.48 3.19
N ASP A 32 0.09 17.35 2.62
CA ASP A 32 0.35 17.91 1.28
C ASP A 32 0.89 16.94 0.21
N HIS A 33 1.35 15.72 0.54
CA HIS A 33 1.74 14.73 -0.47
C HIS A 33 2.12 13.37 0.17
N ALA A 34 1.76 12.27 -0.50
CA ALA A 34 2.24 10.92 -0.17
C ALA A 34 3.18 10.41 -1.27
N PRO A 35 4.50 10.71 -1.23
CA PRO A 35 5.43 10.19 -2.21
C PRO A 35 5.61 8.68 -1.97
N VAL A 36 4.97 7.87 -2.81
CA VAL A 36 5.34 6.47 -2.96
C VAL A 36 6.61 6.44 -3.78
N TYR A 37 7.69 5.89 -3.22
CA TYR A 37 8.93 5.68 -3.96
C TYR A 37 8.88 4.33 -4.66
N PRO A 38 8.74 4.27 -6.00
CA PRO A 38 8.60 2.99 -6.70
C PRO A 38 9.79 2.06 -6.45
N ARG A 39 11.00 2.61 -6.29
CA ARG A 39 12.20 1.82 -5.96
C ARG A 39 12.06 1.03 -4.66
N GLU A 40 11.42 1.60 -3.63
CA GLU A 40 11.27 0.95 -2.33
C GLU A 40 10.19 -0.14 -2.41
N VAL A 41 9.10 0.14 -3.14
CA VAL A 41 8.05 -0.86 -3.42
C VAL A 41 8.60 -2.05 -4.19
N VAL A 42 9.39 -1.81 -5.24
CA VAL A 42 10.00 -2.87 -6.05
C VAL A 42 11.05 -3.64 -5.25
N LYS A 43 11.91 -2.95 -4.49
CA LYS A 43 12.87 -3.60 -3.60
C LYS A 43 12.15 -4.54 -2.62
N ARG A 44 11.05 -4.08 -2.02
CA ARG A 44 10.24 -4.88 -1.10
C ARG A 44 9.59 -6.09 -1.79
N ALA A 45 9.09 -5.91 -3.01
CA ALA A 45 8.54 -7.01 -3.80
C ALA A 45 9.60 -8.10 -4.06
N LEU A 46 10.84 -7.71 -4.36
CA LEU A 46 11.96 -8.64 -4.54
C LEU A 46 12.32 -9.38 -3.24
N GLU A 47 12.40 -8.66 -2.11
CA GLU A 47 12.66 -9.26 -0.79
C GLU A 47 11.61 -10.33 -0.42
N LEU A 48 10.34 -10.07 -0.76
CA LEU A 48 9.22 -10.97 -0.48
C LEU A 48 9.04 -12.06 -1.54
N SER A 49 9.86 -12.08 -2.60
CA SER A 49 9.65 -12.95 -3.77
C SER A 49 8.24 -12.82 -4.38
N ALA A 50 7.68 -11.61 -4.33
CA ALA A 50 6.36 -11.32 -4.89
C ALA A 50 6.41 -11.28 -6.41
N THR A 51 5.37 -11.82 -7.06
CA THR A 51 5.24 -11.80 -8.52
C THR A 51 4.22 -10.78 -9.01
N ALA A 52 3.41 -10.23 -8.12
CA ALA A 52 2.46 -9.16 -8.41
C ALA A 52 2.31 -8.22 -7.22
N ILE A 53 1.91 -6.98 -7.50
CA ILE A 53 1.59 -5.96 -6.48
C ILE A 53 0.24 -5.33 -6.76
N ILE A 54 -0.49 -4.96 -5.70
CA ILE A 54 -1.69 -4.11 -5.78
C ILE A 54 -1.43 -2.88 -4.92
N LEU A 55 -1.46 -1.70 -5.52
CA LEU A 55 -1.32 -0.42 -4.82
C LEU A 55 -2.67 0.26 -4.68
N PHE A 56 -2.99 0.73 -3.49
CA PHE A 56 -4.27 1.38 -3.19
C PHE A 56 -4.10 2.40 -2.06
N HIS A 57 -5.02 3.36 -1.98
CA HIS A 57 -5.12 4.26 -0.86
C HIS A 57 -6.57 4.42 -0.40
N ASN A 58 -6.78 4.80 0.86
CA ASN A 58 -8.09 5.19 1.37
C ASN A 58 -8.18 6.72 1.48
N HIS A 59 -9.36 7.26 1.18
CA HIS A 59 -9.73 8.65 1.47
C HIS A 59 -10.81 8.64 2.55
N PRO A 60 -10.52 9.09 3.78
CA PRO A 60 -11.53 9.24 4.82
C PRO A 60 -12.57 10.29 4.37
N THR A 61 -13.81 9.87 4.15
CA THR A 61 -14.92 10.81 3.97
C THR A 61 -15.45 11.17 5.36
N HIS A 62 -15.15 12.38 5.84
CA HIS A 62 -15.85 12.91 7.01
C HIS A 62 -17.31 13.18 6.64
N PRO A 63 -18.29 12.67 7.41
CA PRO A 63 -19.63 13.25 7.39
C PRO A 63 -19.49 14.64 8.01
N PHE A 64 -19.76 15.68 7.23
CA PHE A 64 -20.02 17.02 7.78
C PHE A 64 -21.22 16.96 8.72
#